data_AF-F0NGU7-F1
#
_entry.id   AF-F0NGU7-F1
#
_cell.length_a   1.000
_cell.length_b   1.000
_cell.length_c   1.000
_cell.angle_alpha   90.00
_cell.angle_beta   90.00
_cell.angle_gamma   90.00
#
_symmetry.space_group_name_H-M   'P 1'
#
loop_
_entity.id
_entity.type
_entity.pdbx_description
1 polymer ?
#
loop_
_entity_poly.entity_id
_entity_poly.type
_entity_poly.pdbx_seq_one_letter_code
_entity_poly.pdbx_strand_id
1 'polypeptide(L)'
;MLDELVRKELSEEEITEIKLEEIIKYMTLIKKSKTFASAEIRKGELKLLSELAESLFELRLSKILEGKVSKGFDEFIFNIFKSLKQFYVELLIGRYIIYNDKIYCIVQKPLIYNNHKVDEGDVLVLPMREAVPLIIASYLTPYKIDIEEQL
;
A
#
# COMPACT_ATOMS: atom_id res chain seq x y z
N MET A 1 -21.87 9.84 -4.15
CA MET A 1 -21.80 8.47 -4.71
C MET A 1 -20.38 8.20 -5.19
N LEU A 2 -20.03 6.95 -5.57
CA LEU A 2 -18.64 6.60 -5.92
C LEU A 2 -18.15 7.36 -7.17
N ASP A 3 -19.03 7.63 -8.12
CA ASP A 3 -18.76 8.47 -9.29
C ASP A 3 -18.41 9.92 -8.92
N GLU A 4 -19.06 10.49 -7.91
CA GLU A 4 -18.72 11.82 -7.39
C GLU A 4 -17.32 11.85 -6.80
N LEU A 5 -16.93 10.79 -6.07
CA LEU A 5 -15.56 10.66 -5.53
C LEU A 5 -14.53 10.60 -6.66
N VAL A 6 -14.78 9.79 -7.70
CA VAL A 6 -13.89 9.71 -8.87
C VAL A 6 -13.76 11.06 -9.56
N ARG A 7 -14.89 11.75 -9.81
CA ARG A 7 -14.89 13.07 -10.46
C ARG A 7 -14.12 14.10 -9.63
N LYS A 8 -14.31 14.10 -8.32
CA LYS A 8 -13.62 15.00 -7.41
C LYS A 8 -12.12 14.73 -7.41
N GLU A 9 -11.73 13.46 -7.26
CA GLU A 9 -10.33 13.03 -7.30
C GLU A 9 -9.67 13.42 -8.63
N LEU A 10 -10.35 13.26 -9.76
CA LEU A 10 -9.84 13.66 -11.07
C LEU A 10 -9.63 15.17 -11.20
N SER A 11 -10.49 15.98 -10.56
CA SER A 11 -10.45 17.44 -10.67
C SER A 11 -9.42 18.11 -9.76
N GLU A 12 -9.03 17.44 -8.68
CA GLU A 12 -8.08 17.97 -7.71
C GLU A 12 -6.66 17.49 -8.04
N GLU A 13 -5.66 18.37 -7.93
CA GLU A 13 -4.26 17.97 -8.10
C GLU A 13 -3.76 17.15 -6.90
N GLU A 14 -4.15 17.56 -5.70
CA GLU A 14 -3.84 16.84 -4.47
C GLU A 14 -4.79 15.66 -4.26
N ILE A 15 -4.38 14.73 -3.40
CA ILE A 15 -5.23 13.61 -3.02
C ILE A 15 -6.38 14.15 -2.17
N THR A 16 -7.60 13.85 -2.60
CA THR A 16 -8.80 14.28 -1.90
C THR A 16 -8.93 13.52 -0.57
N GLU A 17 -9.32 14.22 0.49
CA GLU A 17 -9.65 13.57 1.76
C GLU A 17 -11.04 12.93 1.68
N ILE A 18 -11.09 11.61 1.84
CA ILE A 18 -12.32 10.81 1.87
C ILE A 18 -12.45 10.19 3.25
N LYS A 19 -13.53 10.51 3.96
CA LYS A 19 -13.76 9.99 5.31
C LYS A 19 -14.33 8.58 5.28
N LEU A 20 -14.00 7.77 6.28
CA LEU A 20 -14.47 6.38 6.37
C LEU A 20 -15.99 6.31 6.48
N GLU A 21 -16.62 7.25 7.17
CA GLU A 21 -18.07 7.32 7.33
C GLU A 21 -18.79 7.48 5.98
N GLU A 22 -18.19 8.21 5.05
CA GLU A 22 -18.73 8.39 3.69
C GLU A 22 -18.73 7.07 2.93
N ILE A 23 -17.62 6.32 3.01
CA ILE A 23 -17.50 4.98 2.41
C ILE A 23 -18.52 4.01 3.02
N ILE A 24 -18.65 3.98 4.35
CA ILE A 24 -19.60 3.11 5.05
C ILE A 24 -21.05 3.44 4.63
N LYS A 25 -21.38 4.72 4.47
CA LYS A 25 -22.68 5.16 3.99
C LYS A 25 -22.96 4.62 2.58
N TYR A 26 -22.00 4.73 1.66
CA TYR A 26 -22.14 4.19 0.31
C TYR A 26 -22.29 2.67 0.30
N MET A 27 -21.46 1.94 1.06
CA MET A 27 -21.58 0.49 1.20
C MET A 27 -22.96 0.07 1.71
N THR A 28 -23.52 0.83 2.64
CA THR A 28 -24.86 0.56 3.21
C THR A 28 -25.96 0.77 2.17
N LEU A 29 -25.88 1.83 1.37
CA LEU A 29 -26.84 2.11 0.30
C LEU A 29 -26.81 1.00 -0.77
N ILE A 30 -25.62 0.60 -1.21
CA ILE A 30 -25.42 -0.51 -2.17
C ILE A 30 -25.95 -1.83 -1.60
N LYS A 31 -25.76 -2.08 -0.29
CA LYS A 31 -26.32 -3.28 0.36
C LYS A 31 -27.85 -3.26 0.41
N LYS A 32 -28.48 -2.08 0.57
CA LYS A 32 -29.95 -1.94 0.63
C LYS A 32 -30.61 -2.03 -0.74
N SER A 33 -29.96 -1.56 -1.82
CA SER A 33 -30.48 -1.67 -3.20
C SER A 33 -30.68 -3.11 -3.67
N LYS A 34 -29.95 -4.06 -3.05
CA LYS A 34 -30.05 -5.52 -3.27
C LYS A 34 -31.47 -6.09 -3.20
N THR A 35 -32.38 -5.42 -2.50
CA THR A 35 -33.71 -5.96 -2.16
C THR A 35 -34.73 -5.80 -3.30
N PHE A 36 -34.47 -4.95 -4.29
CA PHE A 36 -35.50 -4.51 -5.26
C PHE A 36 -35.13 -4.69 -6.75
N ALA A 37 -33.91 -5.16 -7.07
CA ALA A 37 -33.43 -5.27 -8.45
C ALA A 37 -33.38 -6.72 -8.95
N SER A 38 -33.60 -6.92 -10.26
CA SER A 38 -33.38 -8.22 -10.91
C SER A 38 -31.89 -8.60 -10.87
N ALA A 39 -31.59 -9.89 -11.01
CA ALA A 39 -30.22 -10.40 -10.95
C ALA A 39 -29.30 -9.77 -12.03
N GLU A 40 -29.85 -9.52 -13.21
CA GLU A 40 -29.11 -8.93 -14.34
C GLU A 40 -28.78 -7.45 -14.10
N ILE A 41 -29.76 -6.66 -13.64
CA ILE A 41 -29.55 -5.25 -13.28
C ILE A 41 -28.50 -5.14 -12.18
N ARG A 42 -28.60 -5.99 -11.15
CA ARG A 42 -27.65 -6.00 -10.04
C ARG A 42 -26.23 -6.38 -10.48
N LYS A 43 -26.10 -7.30 -11.45
CA LYS A 43 -24.79 -7.64 -12.03
C LYS A 43 -24.18 -6.45 -12.76
N GLY A 44 -25.00 -5.71 -13.53
CA GLY A 44 -24.58 -4.48 -14.20
C GLY A 44 -24.13 -3.40 -13.21
N GLU A 45 -24.92 -3.16 -12.16
CA GLU A 45 -24.62 -2.18 -11.11
C GLU A 45 -23.30 -2.51 -10.39
N LEU A 46 -23.09 -3.76 -9.99
CA LEU A 46 -21.85 -4.18 -9.34
C LEU A 46 -20.63 -4.06 -10.26
N LYS A 47 -20.79 -4.32 -11.56
CA LYS A 47 -19.70 -4.14 -12.54
C LYS A 47 -19.31 -2.67 -12.63
N LEU A 48 -20.28 -1.76 -12.78
CA LEU A 48 -20.03 -0.33 -12.81
C LEU A 48 -19.36 0.17 -11.54
N LEU A 49 -19.82 -0.27 -10.37
CA LEU A 49 -19.21 0.10 -9.09
C LEU A 49 -17.77 -0.42 -8.96
N SER A 50 -17.47 -1.61 -9.48
CA SER A 50 -16.10 -2.15 -9.54
C SER A 50 -15.20 -1.27 -10.40
N GLU A 51 -15.65 -0.91 -11.61
CA GLU A 51 -14.89 -0.07 -12.54
C GLU A 51 -14.61 1.33 -11.94
N LEU A 52 -15.59 1.91 -11.24
CA LEU A 52 -15.42 3.18 -10.53
C LEU A 52 -14.45 3.07 -9.35
N ALA A 53 -14.48 1.96 -8.61
CA ALA A 53 -13.56 1.73 -7.50
C ALA A 53 -12.12 1.55 -8.00
N GLU A 54 -11.94 0.80 -9.09
CA GLU A 54 -10.65 0.63 -9.79
C GLU A 54 -10.12 1.99 -10.28
N SER A 55 -10.97 2.78 -10.94
CA SER A 55 -10.59 4.12 -11.41
C SER A 55 -10.15 5.03 -10.27
N LEU A 56 -10.88 5.02 -9.14
CA LEU A 56 -10.50 5.82 -7.97
C LEU A 56 -9.15 5.37 -7.40
N PHE A 57 -8.92 4.06 -7.31
CA PHE A 57 -7.65 3.51 -6.84
C PHE A 57 -6.48 3.92 -7.75
N GLU A 58 -6.64 3.78 -9.06
CA GLU A 58 -5.60 4.12 -10.04
C GLU A 58 -5.24 5.62 -10.01
N LEU A 59 -6.25 6.50 -9.96
CA LEU A 59 -6.04 7.95 -9.85
C LEU A 59 -5.27 8.31 -8.59
N ARG A 60 -5.69 7.76 -7.44
CA ARG A 60 -5.02 8.01 -6.16
C ARG A 60 -3.61 7.44 -6.16
N LEU A 61 -3.39 6.25 -6.72
CA LEU A 61 -2.05 5.66 -6.86
C LEU A 61 -1.14 6.51 -7.73
N SER A 62 -1.61 7.04 -8.87
CA SER A 62 -0.81 7.92 -9.73
C SER A 62 -0.28 9.13 -8.96
N LYS A 63 -1.17 9.83 -8.24
CA LYS A 63 -0.80 10.98 -7.40
C LYS A 63 0.23 10.61 -6.33
N ILE A 64 0.07 9.44 -5.70
CA ILE A 64 1.06 8.94 -4.73
C ILE A 64 2.43 8.72 -5.36
N LEU A 65 2.46 8.13 -6.56
CA LEU A 65 3.70 7.90 -7.30
C LEU A 65 4.34 9.22 -7.75
N GLU A 66 3.56 10.26 -8.00
CA GLU A 66 4.01 11.63 -8.26
C GLU A 66 4.50 12.36 -7.00
N GLY A 67 4.36 11.75 -5.82
CA GLY A 67 4.88 12.28 -4.55
C GLY A 67 3.84 13.03 -3.71
N LYS A 68 2.56 13.00 -4.08
CA LYS A 68 1.49 13.63 -3.29
C LYS A 68 1.31 12.96 -1.93
N VAL A 69 0.78 13.73 -0.97
CA VAL A 69 0.56 13.25 0.40
C VAL A 69 -0.71 12.40 0.45
N SER A 70 -0.59 11.17 0.97
CA SER A 70 -1.70 10.25 1.19
C SER A 70 -2.61 10.81 2.28
N LYS A 71 -3.94 10.69 2.11
CA LYS A 71 -4.94 11.22 3.05
C LYS A 71 -6.21 10.40 3.04
N GLY A 72 -6.97 10.42 4.13
CA GLY A 72 -8.30 9.81 4.23
C GLY A 72 -8.28 8.37 4.71
N PHE A 73 -9.41 7.67 4.55
CA PHE A 73 -9.63 6.34 5.12
C PHE A 73 -8.65 5.26 4.62
N ASP A 74 -8.10 5.42 3.42
CA ASP A 74 -7.24 4.48 2.71
C ASP A 74 -5.76 4.88 2.74
N GLU A 75 -5.38 5.88 3.56
CA GLU A 75 -4.01 6.37 3.67
C GLU A 75 -3.02 5.23 3.93
N PHE A 76 -3.38 4.31 4.82
CA PHE A 76 -2.56 3.14 5.17
C PHE A 76 -2.26 2.23 3.97
N ILE A 77 -3.19 2.12 3.01
CA ILE A 77 -3.01 1.34 1.78
C ILE A 77 -1.93 2.01 0.91
N PHE A 78 -2.05 3.32 0.71
CA PHE A 78 -1.13 4.06 -0.16
C PHE A 78 0.26 4.27 0.46
N ASN A 79 0.35 4.32 1.79
CA ASN A 79 1.63 4.32 2.49
C ASN A 79 2.45 3.04 2.21
N ILE A 80 1.79 1.89 2.01
CA ILE A 80 2.47 0.65 1.58
C ILE A 80 3.12 0.83 0.20
N PHE A 81 2.42 1.45 -0.77
CA PHE A 81 2.98 1.70 -2.10
C PHE A 81 4.17 2.66 -2.06
N LYS A 82 4.16 3.67 -1.18
CA LYS A 82 5.32 4.54 -0.94
C LYS A 82 6.52 3.75 -0.43
N SER A 83 6.31 2.89 0.58
CA SER A 83 7.37 2.03 1.12
C SER A 83 7.93 1.07 0.05
N LEU A 84 7.07 0.50 -0.79
CA LEU A 84 7.46 -0.35 -1.92
C LEU A 84 8.28 0.42 -2.96
N LYS A 85 7.85 1.63 -3.34
CA LYS A 85 8.59 2.51 -4.26
C LYS A 85 9.97 2.84 -3.68
N GLN A 86 10.04 3.22 -2.41
CA GLN A 86 11.30 3.53 -1.75
C GLN A 86 12.22 2.31 -1.72
N PHE A 87 11.71 1.14 -1.31
CA PHE A 87 12.48 -0.11 -1.32
C PHE A 87 13.03 -0.42 -2.71
N TYR A 88 12.20 -0.32 -3.75
CA TYR A 88 12.62 -0.56 -5.13
C TYR A 88 13.74 0.38 -5.58
N VAL A 89 13.63 1.68 -5.28
CA VAL A 89 14.64 2.67 -5.64
C VAL A 89 15.96 2.38 -4.91
N GLU A 90 15.93 2.21 -3.59
CA GLU A 90 17.11 1.97 -2.75
C GLU A 90 17.81 0.65 -3.13
N LEU A 91 17.03 -0.36 -3.54
CA LEU A 91 17.53 -1.61 -4.08
C LEU A 91 18.31 -1.39 -5.38
N LEU A 92 17.72 -0.68 -6.35
CA LEU A 92 18.34 -0.49 -7.67
C LEU A 92 19.60 0.37 -7.63
N ILE A 93 19.67 1.35 -6.72
CA ILE A 93 20.87 2.18 -6.54
C ILE A 93 21.93 1.50 -5.67
N GLY A 94 21.72 0.23 -5.29
CA GLY A 94 22.72 -0.57 -4.57
C GLY A 94 22.95 -0.15 -3.13
N ARG A 95 21.99 0.53 -2.49
CA ARG A 95 22.14 0.99 -1.10
C ARG A 95 21.96 -0.12 -0.07
N TYR A 96 21.25 -1.18 -0.41
CA TYR A 96 21.04 -2.31 0.49
C TYR A 96 22.19 -3.30 0.42
N ILE A 97 22.61 -3.82 1.58
CA ILE A 97 23.56 -4.92 1.64
C ILE A 97 22.83 -6.21 1.22
N ILE A 98 23.25 -6.78 0.09
CA ILE A 98 22.66 -7.99 -0.49
C ILE A 98 23.76 -9.00 -0.80
N TYR A 99 23.57 -10.25 -0.39
CA TYR A 99 24.47 -11.37 -0.67
C TYR A 99 23.66 -12.59 -1.13
N ASN A 100 23.95 -13.11 -2.32
CA ASN A 100 23.30 -14.28 -2.91
C ASN A 100 21.76 -14.24 -2.76
N ASP A 101 21.11 -13.16 -3.21
CA ASP A 101 19.65 -12.91 -3.13
C ASP A 101 19.05 -12.58 -1.75
N LYS A 102 19.88 -12.61 -0.71
CA LYS A 102 19.47 -12.32 0.67
C LYS A 102 19.80 -10.90 1.04
N ILE A 103 18.87 -10.25 1.73
CA ILE A 103 19.03 -8.89 2.22
C ILE A 103 19.30 -8.90 3.72
N TYR A 104 20.18 -8.01 4.16
CA TYR A 104 20.48 -7.81 5.58
C TYR A 104 19.47 -6.85 6.19
N CYS A 105 18.80 -7.28 7.26
CA CYS A 105 17.77 -6.51 7.93
C CYS A 105 18.00 -6.48 9.45
N ILE A 106 17.66 -5.35 10.07
CA ILE A 106 17.57 -5.20 11.52
C ILE A 106 16.13 -5.46 11.94
N VAL A 107 15.93 -6.30 12.94
CA VAL A 107 14.62 -6.58 13.54
C VAL A 107 14.15 -5.36 14.34
N GLN A 108 12.97 -4.84 14.01
CA GLN A 108 12.33 -3.71 14.70
C GLN A 108 11.28 -4.17 15.70
N LYS A 109 10.74 -5.38 15.52
CA LYS A 109 9.71 -5.96 16.40
C LYS A 109 9.99 -7.45 16.55
N PRO A 110 9.91 -8.02 17.77
CA PRO A 110 10.13 -9.44 17.97
C PRO A 110 9.22 -10.30 17.08
N LEU A 111 9.79 -11.34 16.49
CA LEU A 111 9.08 -12.27 15.60
C LEU A 111 9.63 -13.69 15.72
N ILE A 112 8.90 -14.66 15.18
CA ILE A 112 9.37 -16.03 15.03
C ILE A 112 9.74 -16.24 13.57
N TYR A 113 11.01 -16.55 13.32
CA TYR A 113 11.52 -16.86 11.99
C TYR A 113 12.17 -18.25 12.03
N ASN A 114 11.74 -19.16 11.15
CA ASN A 114 12.22 -20.55 11.12
C ASN A 114 12.22 -21.24 12.49
N ASN A 115 11.13 -21.10 13.26
CA ASN A 115 10.98 -21.61 14.64
C ASN A 115 11.95 -21.04 15.68
N HIS A 116 12.68 -19.98 15.34
CA HIS A 116 13.52 -19.24 16.28
C HIS A 116 12.87 -17.89 16.60
N LYS A 117 12.81 -17.57 17.89
CA LYS A 117 12.47 -16.21 18.34
C LYS A 117 13.65 -15.31 18.06
N VAL A 118 13.37 -14.19 17.39
CA VAL A 118 14.33 -13.13 17.08
C VAL A 118 13.78 -11.86 17.71
N ASP A 119 14.65 -11.17 18.45
CA ASP A 119 14.29 -10.01 19.26
C ASP A 119 14.66 -8.70 18.55
N GLU A 120 14.14 -7.59 19.04
CA GLU A 120 14.44 -6.27 18.50
C GLU A 120 15.94 -5.97 18.60
N GLY A 121 16.52 -5.43 17.50
CA GLY A 121 17.95 -5.18 17.37
C GLY A 121 18.75 -6.33 16.75
N ASP A 122 18.20 -7.55 16.71
CA ASP A 122 18.84 -8.68 16.03
C ASP A 122 18.99 -8.44 14.53
N VAL A 123 19.97 -9.10 13.92
CA VAL A 123 20.18 -9.07 12.46
C VAL A 123 19.66 -10.36 11.85
N LEU A 124 18.80 -10.21 10.84
CA LEU A 124 18.33 -11.31 10.00
C LEU A 124 18.84 -11.14 8.57
N VAL A 125 19.32 -12.25 8.01
CA VAL A 125 19.72 -12.36 6.61
C VAL A 125 18.82 -13.38 5.95
N LEU A 126 17.90 -12.90 5.12
CA LEU A 126 16.82 -13.71 4.56
C LEU A 126 16.56 -13.36 3.08
N PRO A 127 16.02 -14.29 2.29
CA PRO A 127 15.69 -14.02 0.89
C PRO A 127 14.78 -12.81 0.75
N MET A 128 15.01 -11.97 -0.27
CA MET A 128 14.21 -10.75 -0.47
C MET A 128 12.69 -11.02 -0.51
N ARG A 129 12.28 -12.17 -1.07
CA ARG A 129 10.86 -12.57 -1.14
C ARG A 129 10.21 -12.70 0.24
N GLU A 130 10.97 -13.10 1.25
CA GLU A 130 10.52 -13.21 2.64
C GLU A 130 10.69 -11.88 3.39
N ALA A 131 11.75 -11.13 3.08
CA ALA A 131 12.03 -9.85 3.72
C ALA A 131 10.99 -8.78 3.38
N VAL A 132 10.60 -8.61 2.11
CA VAL A 132 9.75 -7.49 1.66
C VAL A 132 8.42 -7.40 2.41
N PRO A 133 7.64 -8.47 2.59
CA PRO A 133 6.41 -8.40 3.40
C PRO A 133 6.67 -7.96 4.84
N LEU A 134 7.76 -8.42 5.46
CA LEU A 134 8.13 -8.08 6.83
C LEU A 134 8.62 -6.62 6.94
N ILE A 135 9.28 -6.11 5.90
CA ILE A 135 9.69 -4.70 5.80
C ILE A 135 8.46 -3.80 5.69
N ILE A 136 7.51 -4.14 4.81
CA ILE A 136 6.25 -3.40 4.65
C ILE A 136 5.47 -3.39 5.98
N ALA A 137 5.42 -4.52 6.68
CA ALA A 137 4.78 -4.65 7.98
C ALA A 137 5.59 -4.01 9.14
N SER A 138 6.74 -3.37 8.84
CA SER A 138 7.62 -2.71 9.81
C SER A 138 8.15 -3.65 10.91
N TYR A 139 8.33 -4.93 10.60
CA TYR A 139 9.05 -5.88 11.45
C TYR A 139 10.55 -5.85 11.20
N LEU A 140 10.95 -5.51 9.96
CA LEU A 140 12.34 -5.46 9.53
C LEU A 140 12.66 -4.11 8.89
N THR A 141 13.87 -3.62 9.12
CA THR A 141 14.44 -2.48 8.40
C THR A 141 15.69 -2.94 7.65
N PRO A 142 15.76 -2.80 6.31
CA PRO A 142 16.97 -3.14 5.58
C PRO A 142 18.16 -2.28 6.02
N TYR A 143 19.32 -2.90 6.16
CA TYR A 143 20.56 -2.18 6.39
C TYR A 143 20.94 -1.40 5.14
N LYS A 144 21.27 -0.11 5.31
CA LYS A 144 21.67 0.80 4.23
C LYS A 144 23.14 1.17 4.37
N ILE A 145 23.86 1.25 3.25
CA ILE A 145 25.20 1.81 3.19
C ILE A 145 25.06 3.31 2.94
N ASP A 146 25.73 4.13 3.75
CA ASP A 146 25.86 5.56 3.48
C ASP A 146 26.91 5.76 2.37
N ILE A 147 26.49 6.38 1.25
CA ILE A 147 27.31 6.53 0.03
C ILE A 147 28.36 7.67 0.19
N GLU A 148 28.43 8.35 1.33
CA GLU A 148 29.34 9.49 1.52
C GLU A 148 30.83 9.11 1.64
N GLU A 149 31.19 7.82 1.80
CA GLU A 149 32.59 7.42 2.10
C GLU A 149 33.39 6.78 0.93
N GLN A 150 32.92 6.84 -0.33
CA GLN A 150 33.60 6.14 -1.45
C GLN A 150 33.91 6.97 -2.70
N LEU A 151 34.15 8.28 -2.59
CA LEU A 151 34.73 9.10 -3.66
C LEU A 151 35.99 9.83 -3.23
#